data_AF-A0A8B2YRG0-F1
#
_entry.id   AF-A0A8B2YRG0-F1
#
_cell.length_a   1.000
_cell.length_b   1.000
_cell.length_c   1.000
_cell.angle_alpha   90.00
_cell.angle_beta   90.00
_cell.angle_gamma   90.00
#
_symmetry.space_group_name_H-M   'P 1'
#
loop_
_entity.id
_entity.type
_entity.pdbx_description
1 polymer ?
#
loop_
_entity_poly.entity_id
_entity_poly.type
_entity_poly.pdbx_seq_one_letter_code
_entity_poly.pdbx_strand_id
1 'polypeptide(L)' 'SDSLPYLLNRIAEQTPHIRPVSFSFPQRRKEPSFQHLEVRDLTHPALLRYLQGRGINIELAKRECKELHFTNNGRPFF' A
#
# COMPACT_ATOMS: atom_id res chain seq x y z
N SER A 1 -19.50 -51.23 3.71
CA SER A 1 -20.53 -50.23 3.97
C SER A 1 -19.87 -48.88 3.80
N ASP A 2 -19.98 -48.32 2.59
CA ASP A 2 -19.31 -47.08 2.19
C ASP A 2 -20.14 -45.86 2.56
N SER A 3 -20.60 -45.80 3.81
CA SER A 3 -21.37 -44.64 4.27
C SER A 3 -20.39 -43.49 4.50
N LEU A 4 -20.68 -42.33 3.89
CA LEU A 4 -19.90 -41.11 4.07
C LEU A 4 -19.63 -40.78 5.56
N PRO A 5 -20.59 -40.91 6.49
CA PRO A 5 -20.34 -40.68 7.92
C PRO A 5 -19.27 -41.60 8.50
N TYR A 6 -19.25 -42.87 8.08
CA TYR A 6 -18.26 -43.84 8.55
C TYR A 6 -16.86 -43.50 8.04
N LEU A 7 -16.72 -43.14 6.76
CA LEU A 7 -15.43 -42.74 6.18
C LEU A 7 -14.89 -41.45 6.83
N LEU A 8 -15.75 -40.46 7.08
CA LEU A 8 -15.35 -39.21 7.77
C LEU A 8 -14.86 -39.48 9.20
N ASN A 9 -15.53 -40.38 9.93
CA ASN A 9 -15.10 -40.74 11.28
C ASN A 9 -13.72 -41.44 11.28
N ARG A 10 -13.47 -42.32 10.31
CA ARG A 10 -12.17 -42.98 10.16
C ARG A 10 -11.05 -41.99 9.82
N ILE A 11 -11.32 -40.97 9.01
CA ILE A 11 -10.35 -39.90 8.72
C ILE A 11 -10.03 -39.10 9.98
N ALA A 12 -11.05 -38.74 10.78
CA ALA A 12 -10.86 -38.01 12.03
C ALA A 12 -10.05 -38.80 13.06
N GLU A 13 -10.29 -40.12 13.19
CA GLU A 13 -9.54 -41.02 14.06
C GLU A 13 -8.06 -41.16 13.66
N GLN A 14 -7.75 -41.11 12.35
CA GLN A 14 -6.41 -41.34 11.81
C GLN A 14 -5.62 -40.06 11.57
N THR A 15 -6.23 -38.88 11.70
CA THR A 15 -5.54 -37.60 11.50
C THR A 15 -4.84 -37.20 12.80
N PRO A 16 -3.50 -37.17 12.86
CA PRO A 16 -2.78 -36.68 14.04
C PRO A 16 -3.19 -35.24 14.28
N HIS A 17 -3.53 -34.84 15.51
CA HIS A 17 -4.09 -33.54 15.88
C HIS A 17 -3.44 -32.35 15.13
N ILE A 18 -3.96 -32.00 13.95
CA ILE A 18 -3.50 -30.87 13.16
C ILE A 18 -4.03 -29.65 13.90
N ARG A 19 -3.15 -28.98 14.66
CA ARG A 19 -3.50 -27.69 15.25
C ARG A 19 -3.78 -26.74 14.09
N PRO A 20 -4.92 -26.05 14.05
CA PRO A 20 -5.14 -24.99 13.08
C PRO A 20 -4.02 -23.96 13.29
N VAL A 21 -3.14 -23.80 12.30
CA VAL A 21 -2.29 -22.62 12.29
C VAL A 21 -3.19 -21.45 11.98
N SER A 22 -3.32 -20.53 12.94
CA SER A 22 -4.00 -19.26 12.69
C SER A 22 -3.16 -18.47 11.71
N PHE A 23 -3.47 -18.60 10.43
CA PHE A 23 -2.86 -17.79 9.38
C PHE A 23 -3.56 -16.44 9.36
N SER A 24 -3.05 -15.50 10.15
CA SER A 24 -3.51 -14.12 10.14
C SER A 24 -2.51 -13.25 9.40
N PHE A 25 -2.96 -12.56 8.34
CA PHE A 25 -2.25 -11.37 7.90
C PHE A 25 -2.45 -10.27 8.94
N PRO A 26 -1.44 -9.44 9.23
CA PRO A 26 -1.69 -8.21 9.95
C PRO A 26 -2.78 -7.45 9.19
N GLN A 27 -3.94 -7.24 9.81
CA GLN A 27 -4.93 -6.31 9.29
C GLN A 27 -4.34 -4.91 9.40
N ARG A 28 -3.51 -4.53 8.43
CA ARG A 28 -3.13 -3.13 8.27
C ARG A 28 -4.42 -2.39 7.95
N ARG A 29 -4.75 -1.41 8.79
CA ARG A 29 -5.80 -0.45 8.45
C ARG A 29 -5.44 0.10 7.07
N LYS A 30 -6.43 0.14 6.17
CA LYS A 30 -6.30 0.89 4.91
C LYS A 30 -6.32 2.36 5.29
N GLU A 31 -5.20 2.86 5.80
CA GLU A 31 -5.01 4.29 5.99
C GLU A 31 -5.07 4.96 4.60
N PRO A 32 -5.69 6.13 4.46
CA PRO A 32 -5.79 6.79 3.17
C PRO A 32 -4.38 7.16 2.70
N SER A 33 -4.00 6.65 1.52
CA SER A 33 -2.67 6.86 0.93
C SER A 33 -2.36 8.32 0.63
N PHE A 34 -3.40 9.14 0.43
CA PHE A 34 -3.32 10.56 0.14
C PHE A 34 -4.44 11.28 0.88
N GLN A 35 -4.09 11.96 1.98
CA GLN A 35 -4.98 12.84 2.72
C GLN A 35 -4.61 14.28 2.41
N HIS A 36 -5.60 15.18 2.38
CA HIS A 36 -5.36 16.61 2.10
C HIS A 36 -4.57 16.83 0.81
N LEU A 37 -4.93 16.11 -0.27
CA LEU A 37 -4.25 16.24 -1.56
C LEU A 37 -4.53 17.62 -2.16
N GLU A 38 -3.48 18.36 -2.46
CA GLU A 38 -3.54 19.65 -3.12
C GLU A 38 -2.61 19.70 -4.32
N VAL A 39 -3.15 20.16 -5.45
CA VAL A 39 -2.38 20.40 -6.68
C VAL A 39 -2.02 21.88 -6.73
N ARG A 40 -0.73 22.18 -6.86
CA ARG A 40 -0.21 23.56 -6.89
C ARG A 40 0.75 23.76 -8.07
N ASP A 41 1.03 25.01 -8.40
CA ASP A 41 2.10 25.34 -9.34
C ASP A 41 3.47 24.92 -8.79
N LEU A 42 4.35 24.49 -9.68
CA LEU A 42 5.70 24.05 -9.32
C LEU A 42 6.52 25.20 -8.75
N THR A 43 6.65 25.23 -7.42
CA THR A 43 7.30 26.31 -6.67
C THR A 43 8.23 25.78 -5.58
N HIS A 44 8.07 24.53 -5.16
CA HIS A 44 8.81 23.96 -4.04
C HIS A 44 10.32 23.87 -4.38
N PRO A 45 11.20 24.49 -3.58
CA PRO A 45 12.62 24.60 -3.91
C PRO A 45 13.32 23.23 -4.00
N ALA A 46 12.88 22.24 -3.23
CA ALA A 46 13.44 20.89 -3.30
C ALA A 46 13.09 20.18 -4.61
N LEU A 47 11.87 20.36 -5.14
CA LEU A 47 11.46 19.80 -6.42
C LEU A 47 12.19 20.50 -7.58
N LEU A 48 12.29 21.82 -7.53
CA LEU A 48 13.05 22.59 -8.52
C LEU A 48 14.52 22.15 -8.56
N ARG A 49 15.16 21.99 -7.40
CA ARG A 49 16.54 21.50 -7.32
C ARG A 49 16.68 20.07 -7.85
N TYR A 50 15.72 19.20 -7.55
CA TYR A 50 15.71 17.83 -8.07
C TYR A 50 15.63 17.81 -9.60
N LEU A 51 14.71 18.56 -10.19
CA LEU A 51 14.55 18.65 -11.64
C LEU A 51 15.79 19.24 -12.31
N GLN A 52 16.37 20.29 -11.73
CA GLN A 52 17.61 20.88 -12.22
C GLN A 52 18.78 19.89 -12.17
N GLY A 53 18.91 19.14 -11.07
CA GLY A 53 19.93 18.08 -10.93
C GLY A 53 19.75 16.92 -11.92
N ARG A 54 18.55 16.77 -12.49
CA ARG A 54 18.24 15.83 -13.57
C ARG A 54 18.42 16.42 -14.98
N GLY A 55 18.86 17.68 -15.09
CA GLY A 55 19.04 18.36 -16.37
C GLY A 55 17.74 18.81 -17.05
N ILE A 56 16.64 18.88 -16.29
CA ILE A 56 15.33 19.30 -16.83
C ILE A 56 15.27 20.82 -16.89
N ASN A 57 14.81 21.37 -18.02
CA ASN A 57 14.60 22.81 -18.17
C ASN A 57 13.51 23.29 -17.20
N ILE A 58 13.88 24.20 -16.29
CA ILE A 58 12.99 24.66 -15.21
C ILE A 58 11.85 25.53 -15.71
N GLU A 59 12.06 26.32 -16.76
CA GLU A 59 11.00 27.15 -17.35
C GLU A 59 9.92 26.27 -17.98
N LEU A 60 10.34 25.25 -18.73
CA LEU A 60 9.44 24.23 -19.28
C LEU A 60 8.74 23.46 -18.16
N ALA A 61 9.46 23.03 -17.12
CA ALA A 61 8.86 22.30 -16.01
C ALA A 61 7.83 23.14 -15.25
N LYS A 62 8.08 24.44 -15.01
CA LYS A 62 7.10 25.32 -14.37
C LYS A 62 5.84 25.54 -15.21
N ARG A 63 5.97 25.51 -16.54
CA ARG A 63 4.84 25.65 -17.46
C ARG A 63 3.99 24.39 -17.54
N GLU A 64 4.63 23.22 -17.56
CA GLU A 64 3.96 21.94 -17.85
C GLU A 64 3.63 21.12 -16.60
N CYS A 65 4.36 21.29 -15.50
CA CYS A 65 4.20 20.46 -14.30
C CYS A 65 3.41 21.17 -13.19
N LYS A 66 2.75 20.35 -12.38
CA LYS A 66 2.19 20.73 -11.08
C LYS A 66 2.89 19.93 -9.98
N GLU A 67 2.93 20.48 -8.77
CA GLU A 67 3.39 19.75 -7.58
C GLU A 67 2.20 19.32 -6.72
N LEU A 68 2.36 18.21 -5.99
CA LEU A 68 1.31 17.58 -5.21
C LEU A 68 1.66 17.62 -3.72
N HIS A 69 0.91 18.37 -2.94
CA HIS A 69 1.05 18.35 -1.48
C HIS A 69 0.04 17.36 -0.91
N PHE A 70 0.48 16.45 -0.04
CA PHE A 70 -0.42 15.51 0.63
C PHE A 70 0.14 15.05 1.97
N THR A 71 -0.74 14.52 2.81
CA THR A 71 -0.39 13.82 4.04
C THR A 71 -0.55 12.33 3.84
N ASN A 72 0.45 11.54 4.22
CA ASN A 72 0.40 10.08 4.24
C ASN A 72 0.89 9.59 5.61
N ASN A 73 0.05 8.82 6.31
CA ASN A 73 0.29 8.33 7.67
C ASN A 73 0.72 9.45 8.64
N GLY A 74 0.05 10.61 8.57
CA GLY A 74 0.33 11.79 9.39
C GLY A 74 1.60 12.57 9.00
N ARG A 75 2.30 12.17 7.93
CA ARG A 75 3.51 12.86 7.44
C ARG A 75 3.21 13.66 6.18
N PRO A 76 3.64 14.93 6.09
CA PRO A 76 3.47 15.74 4.88
C PRO A 76 4.49 15.34 3.81
N PHE A 77 4.07 15.40 2.55
CA PHE A 77 4.85 15.15 1.35
C PHE A 77 4.51 16.21 0.29
N PHE A 78 5.45 16.42 -0.63
CA PHE A 78 5.36 17.30 -1.80
C PHE A 78 6.05 16.66 -3.01
#